data_AF-A0A1H3GDE7-F1
#
_entry.id   AF-A0A1H3GDE7-F1
#
_cell.length_a   1.000
_cell.length_b   1.000
_cell.length_c   1.000
_cell.angle_alpha   90.00
_cell.angle_beta   90.00
_cell.angle_gamma   90.00
#
_symmetry.space_group_name_H-M   'P 1'
#
loop_
_entity.id
_entity.type
_entity.pdbx_description
1 polymer ?
#
loop_
_entity_poly.entity_id
_entity_poly.type
_entity_poly.pdbx_seq_one_letter_code
_entity_poly.pdbx_strand_id
1 'polypeptide(L)'
;MKLLREFALDKQPQHDHQPNPAALRDMLGANLRKLTARSESISALCREIGINRTQFNRYLAGESFPRPDLLHRICRHFGVDARILLEPLESVAAPVKGPMVHPAVADFLGRSAQPVREEDFPSGFYRFVRRSFLDSNRFVMGLVYVFRADGLCFLRGFEAREAMRSQGLPADPCTREFRGAVLPQEDGVSALVSRRGATTATYNFLSRVPTFENNYWVGYTSRPLRENVAGRRFERQVYEHLGRKTGKVLAAARASGLVSADSLMPYHRQLLEPDKPIS
;
A
#
# COMPACT_ATOMS: atom_id res chain seq x y z
N MET A 1 18.44 -15.59 -6.68
CA MET A 1 17.90 -15.76 -5.32
C MET A 1 17.87 -14.48 -4.46
N LYS A 2 18.89 -13.61 -4.47
CA LYS A 2 18.91 -12.39 -3.63
C LYS A 2 17.78 -11.38 -3.92
N LEU A 3 17.42 -11.20 -5.20
CA LEU A 3 16.36 -10.27 -5.63
C LEU A 3 14.93 -10.72 -5.21
N LEU A 4 14.63 -12.02 -5.27
CA LEU A 4 13.32 -12.53 -4.80
C LEU A 4 13.15 -12.41 -3.29
N ARG A 5 14.27 -12.46 -2.52
CA ARG A 5 14.24 -12.18 -1.07
C ARG A 5 13.91 -10.73 -0.77
N GLU A 6 14.32 -9.78 -1.63
CA GLU A 6 13.96 -8.37 -1.49
C GLU A 6 12.44 -8.16 -1.67
N PHE A 7 11.72 -9.03 -2.40
CA PHE A 7 10.27 -8.97 -2.62
C PHE A 7 9.45 -9.92 -1.73
N ALA A 8 10.06 -10.62 -0.78
CA ALA A 8 9.32 -11.48 0.15
C ALA A 8 8.29 -10.64 0.93
N LEU A 9 7.03 -11.12 0.96
CA LEU A 9 5.95 -10.59 1.78
C LEU A 9 6.02 -11.23 3.18
N ASP A 10 5.68 -10.45 4.21
CA ASP A 10 5.36 -11.02 5.51
C ASP A 10 4.11 -11.91 5.36
N LYS A 11 4.18 -13.15 5.83
CA LYS A 11 3.04 -14.07 5.81
C LYS A 11 1.96 -13.52 6.74
N GLN A 12 0.79 -13.16 6.21
CA GLN A 12 -0.40 -12.95 7.02
C GLN A 12 -0.95 -14.31 7.48
N PRO A 13 -1.34 -14.49 8.75
CA PRO A 13 -1.96 -15.73 9.22
C PRO A 13 -3.39 -15.84 8.71
N GLN A 14 -3.72 -16.94 8.03
CA GLN A 14 -5.09 -17.35 7.75
C GLN A 14 -5.78 -17.72 9.07
N HIS A 15 -6.91 -17.09 9.40
CA HIS A 15 -7.80 -17.52 10.48
C HIS A 15 -9.12 -17.99 9.88
N ASP A 16 -9.29 -19.32 9.79
CA ASP A 16 -10.55 -19.96 9.43
C ASP A 16 -10.95 -20.91 10.57
N HIS A 17 -11.50 -20.32 11.64
CA HIS A 17 -12.20 -21.05 12.69
C HIS A 17 -13.19 -20.11 13.35
N GLN A 18 -14.50 -20.40 13.28
CA GLN A 18 -15.50 -19.67 14.05
C GLN A 18 -15.21 -19.86 15.54
N PRO A 19 -14.85 -18.80 16.28
CA PRO A 19 -14.50 -18.94 17.69
C PRO A 19 -15.73 -19.27 18.54
N ASN A 20 -15.61 -20.29 19.40
CA ASN A 20 -16.62 -20.60 20.42
C ASN A 20 -16.77 -19.41 21.40
N PRO A 21 -17.98 -19.13 21.93
CA PRO A 21 -18.22 -18.12 22.97
C PRO A 21 -17.19 -17.99 24.10
N ALA A 22 -16.53 -19.08 24.52
CA ALA A 22 -15.43 -19.01 25.49
C ALA A 22 -14.20 -18.26 24.93
N ALA A 23 -13.75 -18.60 23.73
CA ALA A 23 -12.62 -17.95 23.07
C ALA A 23 -12.87 -16.45 22.81
N LEU A 24 -14.11 -16.08 22.52
CA LEU A 24 -14.51 -14.67 22.38
C LEU A 24 -14.43 -13.90 23.71
N ARG A 25 -14.79 -14.55 24.83
CA ARG A 25 -14.66 -13.92 26.16
C ARG A 25 -13.19 -13.76 26.55
N ASP A 26 -12.37 -14.76 26.25
CA ASP A 26 -10.92 -14.70 26.49
C ASP A 26 -10.28 -13.58 25.67
N MET A 27 -10.70 -13.41 24.40
CA MET A 27 -10.24 -12.31 23.54
C MET A 27 -10.59 -10.94 24.13
N LEU A 28 -11.84 -10.73 24.51
CA LEU A 28 -12.27 -9.50 25.17
C LEU A 28 -11.46 -9.23 26.44
N GLY A 29 -11.32 -10.24 27.31
CA GLY A 29 -10.57 -10.10 28.56
C GLY A 29 -9.10 -9.75 28.32
N ALA A 30 -8.47 -10.37 27.32
CA ALA A 30 -7.10 -10.05 26.91
C ALA A 30 -6.97 -8.60 26.41
N ASN A 31 -7.90 -8.14 25.59
CA ASN A 31 -7.91 -6.77 25.07
C ASN A 31 -8.14 -5.74 26.18
N LEU A 32 -9.10 -5.98 27.07
CA LEU A 32 -9.35 -5.11 28.22
C LEU A 32 -8.13 -5.02 29.13
N ARG A 33 -7.45 -6.14 29.43
CA ARG A 33 -6.21 -6.13 30.22
C ARG A 33 -5.12 -5.24 29.60
N LYS A 34 -4.96 -5.28 28.27
CA LYS A 34 -4.03 -4.40 27.55
C LYS A 34 -4.46 -2.93 27.63
N LEU A 35 -5.73 -2.64 27.41
CA LEU A 35 -6.29 -1.29 27.49
C LEU A 35 -6.13 -0.67 28.89
N THR A 36 -6.25 -1.49 29.93
CA THR A 36 -6.12 -1.05 31.34
C THR A 36 -4.70 -1.09 31.87
N ALA A 37 -3.72 -1.58 31.12
CA ALA A 37 -2.35 -1.79 31.62
C ALA A 37 -1.65 -0.48 32.03
N ARG A 38 -2.07 0.66 31.49
CA ARG A 38 -1.55 2.00 31.81
C ARG A 38 -2.36 2.72 32.90
N SER A 39 -3.44 2.12 33.38
CA SER A 39 -4.28 2.72 34.43
C SER A 39 -3.69 2.45 35.80
N GLU A 40 -3.43 3.51 36.57
CA GLU A 40 -2.88 3.39 37.94
C GLU A 40 -3.86 2.69 38.90
N SER A 41 -5.17 2.73 38.62
CA SER A 41 -6.20 2.11 39.46
C SER A 41 -7.42 1.68 38.65
N ILE A 42 -7.73 0.38 38.72
CA ILE A 42 -8.97 -0.19 38.14
C ILE A 42 -10.22 0.43 38.78
N SER A 43 -10.17 0.80 40.05
CA SER A 43 -11.30 1.43 40.73
C SER A 43 -11.60 2.82 40.19
N ALA A 44 -10.57 3.61 39.90
CA ALA A 44 -10.74 4.94 39.30
C ALA A 44 -11.30 4.82 37.88
N LEU A 45 -10.70 3.93 37.08
CA LEU A 45 -11.17 3.62 35.73
C LEU A 45 -12.65 3.20 35.69
N CYS A 46 -13.07 2.33 36.61
CA CYS A 46 -14.46 1.89 36.69
C CYS A 46 -15.42 3.07 36.97
N ARG A 47 -15.01 4.08 37.74
CA ARG A 47 -15.82 5.27 38.00
C ARG A 47 -15.92 6.17 36.76
N GLU A 48 -14.82 6.33 36.03
CA GLU A 48 -14.78 7.12 34.79
C GLU A 48 -15.64 6.51 33.68
N ILE A 49 -15.54 5.18 33.50
CA ILE A 49 -16.40 4.44 32.57
C ILE A 49 -17.83 4.41 33.10
N GLY A 50 -18.00 4.47 34.43
CA GLY A 50 -19.23 4.36 35.21
C GLY A 50 -19.83 2.95 35.19
N ILE A 51 -18.97 1.96 35.43
CA ILE A 51 -19.26 0.53 35.53
C ILE A 51 -18.97 0.03 36.95
N ASN A 52 -19.72 -0.97 37.41
CA ASN A 52 -19.42 -1.64 38.66
C ASN A 52 -18.09 -2.42 38.57
N ARG A 53 -17.21 -2.26 39.57
CA ARG A 53 -15.88 -2.89 39.59
C ARG A 53 -15.93 -4.42 39.53
N THR A 54 -16.84 -5.07 40.24
CA THR A 54 -17.01 -6.52 40.22
C THR A 54 -17.45 -6.98 38.83
N GLN A 55 -18.33 -6.23 38.18
CA GLN A 55 -18.74 -6.52 36.81
C GLN A 55 -17.58 -6.36 35.81
N PHE A 56 -16.79 -5.30 35.93
CA PHE A 56 -15.63 -5.09 35.06
C PHE A 56 -14.54 -6.16 35.26
N ASN A 57 -14.29 -6.59 36.50
CA ASN A 57 -13.36 -7.69 36.79
C ASN A 57 -13.78 -9.01 36.13
N ARG A 58 -15.08 -9.31 36.07
CA ARG A 58 -15.58 -10.49 35.34
C ARG A 58 -15.30 -10.40 33.84
N TYR A 59 -15.27 -9.20 33.26
CA TYR A 59 -14.89 -9.03 31.85
C TYR A 59 -13.39 -9.21 31.64
N LEU A 60 -12.56 -8.66 32.53
CA LEU A 60 -11.10 -8.85 32.49
C LEU A 60 -10.70 -10.33 32.59
N ALA A 61 -11.46 -11.11 33.37
CA ALA A 61 -11.29 -12.54 33.56
C ALA A 61 -11.90 -13.41 32.45
N GLY A 62 -12.63 -12.84 31.47
CA GLY A 62 -13.29 -13.62 30.42
C GLY A 62 -14.50 -14.42 30.91
N GLU A 63 -15.10 -14.05 32.05
CA GLU A 63 -16.22 -14.81 32.62
C GLU A 63 -17.56 -14.44 31.98
N SER A 64 -17.73 -13.18 31.57
CA SER A 64 -18.98 -12.69 30.96
C SER A 64 -18.75 -11.59 29.91
N PHE A 65 -19.80 -11.26 29.16
CA PHE A 65 -19.78 -10.17 28.19
C PHE A 65 -20.50 -8.92 28.70
N PRO A 66 -20.02 -7.71 28.34
CA PRO A 66 -20.76 -6.49 28.56
C PRO A 66 -22.03 -6.46 27.71
N ARG A 67 -23.09 -5.90 28.29
CA ARG A 67 -24.28 -5.51 27.51
C ARG A 67 -23.90 -4.43 26.48
N PRO A 68 -24.65 -4.28 25.38
CA PRO A 68 -24.30 -3.36 24.30
C PRO A 68 -24.05 -1.90 24.74
N ASP A 69 -24.87 -1.38 25.66
CA ASP A 69 -24.74 -0.03 26.22
C ASP A 69 -23.42 0.15 26.99
N LEU A 70 -23.04 -0.87 27.76
CA LEU A 70 -21.83 -0.88 28.55
C LEU A 70 -20.59 -1.07 27.69
N LEU A 71 -20.67 -1.93 26.68
CA LEU A 71 -19.64 -2.09 25.66
C LEU A 71 -19.36 -0.76 24.96
N HIS A 72 -20.42 -0.05 24.54
CA HIS A 72 -20.28 1.26 23.90
C HIS A 72 -19.54 2.27 24.78
N ARG A 73 -19.84 2.30 26.08
CA ARG A 73 -19.14 3.17 27.05
C ARG A 73 -17.67 2.82 27.20
N ILE A 74 -17.36 1.53 27.30
CA ILE A 74 -15.98 1.02 27.35
C ILE A 74 -15.24 1.43 26.06
N CYS A 75 -15.81 1.14 24.88
CA CYS A 75 -15.24 1.49 23.58
C CYS A 75 -14.97 3.00 23.45
N ARG A 76 -15.95 3.82 23.80
CA ARG A 76 -15.83 5.29 23.78
C ARG A 76 -14.72 5.79 24.71
N HIS A 77 -14.62 5.24 25.91
CA HIS A 77 -13.60 5.64 26.88
C HIS A 77 -12.18 5.36 26.36
N PHE A 78 -11.97 4.20 25.72
CA PHE A 78 -10.67 3.80 25.20
C PHE A 78 -10.39 4.24 23.75
N GLY A 79 -11.36 4.85 23.06
CA GLY A 79 -11.22 5.26 21.66
C GLY A 79 -11.12 4.09 20.67
N VAL A 80 -11.72 2.94 21.00
CA VAL A 80 -11.75 1.72 20.19
C VAL A 80 -13.18 1.42 19.73
N ASP A 81 -13.36 0.43 18.85
CA ASP A 81 -14.68 -0.06 18.42
C ASP A 81 -14.98 -1.48 18.94
N ALA A 82 -16.19 -1.98 18.70
CA ALA A 82 -16.67 -3.27 19.23
C ALA A 82 -15.89 -4.50 18.71
N ARG A 83 -15.01 -4.37 17.71
CA ARG A 83 -14.11 -5.45 17.26
C ARG A 83 -13.18 -5.92 18.37
N ILE A 84 -13.00 -5.17 19.47
CA ILE A 84 -12.31 -5.67 20.68
C ILE A 84 -12.91 -6.96 21.26
N LEU A 85 -14.14 -7.33 20.88
CA LEU A 85 -14.74 -8.62 21.25
C LEU A 85 -14.18 -9.81 20.46
N LEU A 86 -13.72 -9.56 19.24
CA LEU A 86 -13.46 -10.59 18.22
C LEU A 86 -11.99 -10.64 17.78
N GLU A 87 -11.32 -9.49 17.81
CA GLU A 87 -9.97 -9.31 17.24
C GLU A 87 -9.00 -8.85 18.32
N PRO A 88 -7.70 -9.23 18.26
CA PRO A 88 -6.68 -8.69 19.13
C PRO A 88 -6.62 -7.16 19.04
N LEU A 89 -6.38 -6.49 20.18
CA LEU A 89 -6.36 -5.03 20.27
C LEU A 89 -5.45 -4.36 19.23
N GLU A 90 -4.33 -5.00 18.89
CA GLU A 90 -3.39 -4.54 17.87
C GLU A 90 -4.03 -4.38 16.47
N SER A 91 -5.05 -5.19 16.16
CA SER A 91 -5.83 -5.13 14.92
C SER A 91 -6.97 -4.09 14.99
N VAL A 92 -7.41 -3.75 16.20
CA VAL A 92 -8.54 -2.83 16.44
C VAL A 92 -8.07 -1.37 16.61
N ALA A 93 -6.85 -1.16 17.09
CA ALA A 93 -6.38 0.11 17.66
C ALA A 93 -6.13 1.28 16.69
N ALA A 94 -6.50 1.20 15.41
CA ALA A 94 -6.52 2.38 14.57
C ALA A 94 -7.76 2.39 13.67
N PRO A 95 -8.72 3.32 13.86
CA PRO A 95 -9.56 3.69 12.75
C PRO A 95 -8.62 4.14 11.64
N VAL A 96 -8.78 3.57 10.44
CA VAL A 96 -8.00 3.97 9.27
C VAL A 96 -8.29 5.46 9.05
N LYS A 97 -7.37 6.32 9.48
CA LYS A 97 -7.47 7.76 9.27
C LYS A 97 -6.76 8.05 7.96
N GLY A 98 -7.54 8.38 6.93
CA GLY A 98 -7.02 8.76 5.64
C GLY A 98 -8.04 9.63 4.90
N PRO A 99 -7.56 10.53 4.02
CA PRO A 99 -8.45 11.41 3.27
C PRO A 99 -9.47 10.60 2.43
N MET A 100 -9.07 9.44 1.91
CA MET A 100 -9.92 8.58 1.06
C MET A 100 -11.09 7.92 1.79
N VAL A 101 -11.03 7.81 3.11
CA VAL A 101 -12.08 7.17 3.94
C VAL A 101 -12.77 8.18 4.86
N HIS A 102 -12.44 9.46 4.74
CA HIS A 102 -13.01 10.50 5.58
C HIS A 102 -14.43 10.86 5.11
N PRO A 103 -15.43 10.96 6.01
CA PRO A 103 -16.82 11.24 5.63
C PRO A 103 -17.01 12.52 4.80
N ALA A 104 -16.14 13.52 4.99
CA ALA A 104 -16.20 14.77 4.22
C ALA A 104 -16.04 14.59 2.71
N VAL A 105 -15.42 13.49 2.24
CA VAL A 105 -15.20 13.24 0.81
C VAL A 105 -15.64 11.84 0.36
N ALA A 106 -15.90 10.91 1.28
CA ALA A 106 -16.17 9.50 0.97
C ALA A 106 -17.26 9.32 -0.11
N ASP A 107 -18.38 10.04 0.02
CA ASP A 107 -19.51 9.95 -0.92
C ASP A 107 -19.24 10.62 -2.28
N PHE A 108 -18.17 11.42 -2.37
CA PHE A 108 -17.78 12.16 -3.59
C PHE A 108 -16.70 11.43 -4.40
N LEU A 109 -15.99 10.48 -3.80
CA LEU A 109 -14.87 9.79 -4.46
C LEU A 109 -15.34 8.77 -5.52
N GLY A 110 -16.61 8.34 -5.45
CA GLY A 110 -17.22 7.46 -6.43
C GLY A 110 -16.39 6.19 -6.67
N ARG A 111 -16.01 5.95 -7.94
CA ARG A 111 -15.19 4.79 -8.32
C ARG A 111 -13.82 4.78 -7.63
N SER A 112 -13.22 5.93 -7.33
CA SER A 112 -11.88 6.02 -6.71
C SER A 112 -11.83 5.42 -5.30
N ALA A 113 -12.98 5.24 -4.64
CA ALA A 113 -13.08 4.56 -3.35
C ALA A 113 -13.25 3.04 -3.47
N GLN A 114 -13.47 2.50 -4.67
CA GLN A 114 -13.65 1.07 -4.89
C GLN A 114 -12.29 0.33 -5.01
N PRO A 115 -12.23 -0.97 -4.66
CA PRO A 115 -11.06 -1.79 -4.92
C PRO A 115 -10.73 -1.90 -6.41
N VAL A 116 -9.44 -1.88 -6.75
CA VAL A 116 -8.96 -2.20 -8.10
C VAL A 116 -9.12 -3.69 -8.35
N ARG A 117 -9.79 -4.06 -9.45
CA ARG A 117 -10.04 -5.47 -9.80
C ARG A 117 -8.77 -6.13 -10.35
N GLU A 118 -8.63 -7.44 -10.11
CA GLU A 118 -7.53 -8.25 -10.67
C GLU A 118 -7.49 -8.19 -12.19
N GLU A 119 -8.65 -8.13 -12.86
CA GLU A 119 -8.74 -8.03 -14.31
C GLU A 119 -8.32 -6.66 -14.86
N ASP A 120 -8.40 -5.58 -14.08
CA ASP A 120 -8.04 -4.23 -14.53
C ASP A 120 -6.53 -4.02 -14.43
N PHE A 121 -5.92 -4.49 -13.33
CA PHE A 121 -4.48 -4.35 -13.07
C PHE A 121 -3.92 -5.53 -12.27
N PRO A 122 -3.62 -6.68 -12.91
CA PRO A 122 -3.30 -7.96 -12.27
C PRO A 122 -2.15 -7.95 -11.26
N SER A 123 -2.20 -8.88 -10.29
CA SER A 123 -1.11 -9.12 -9.35
C SER A 123 0.11 -9.67 -10.06
N GLY A 124 1.30 -9.36 -9.54
CA GLY A 124 2.56 -9.92 -10.02
C GLY A 124 3.60 -8.86 -10.35
N PHE A 125 4.66 -9.32 -11.01
CA PHE A 125 5.75 -8.45 -11.42
C PHE A 125 5.40 -7.73 -12.70
N TYR A 126 5.76 -6.46 -12.72
CA TYR A 126 5.75 -5.61 -13.88
C TYR A 126 7.17 -5.13 -14.12
N ARG A 127 7.56 -5.08 -15.39
CA ARG A 127 8.66 -4.23 -15.83
C ARG A 127 8.10 -2.88 -16.19
N PHE A 128 8.68 -1.81 -15.66
CA PHE A 128 8.34 -0.47 -16.07
C PHE A 128 9.50 0.19 -16.81
N VAL A 129 9.17 1.08 -17.74
CA VAL A 129 10.11 1.94 -18.46
C VAL A 129 9.54 3.34 -18.52
N ARG A 130 10.38 4.35 -18.28
CA ARG A 130 10.07 5.76 -18.53
C ARG A 130 11.34 6.54 -18.82
N ARG A 131 11.23 7.74 -19.39
CA ARG A 131 12.38 8.65 -19.48
C ARG A 131 12.82 9.08 -18.08
N SER A 132 14.13 9.29 -17.89
CA SER A 132 14.66 9.83 -16.63
C SER A 132 14.23 11.29 -16.46
N PHE A 133 13.85 11.65 -15.23
CA PHE A 133 13.54 13.04 -14.89
C PHE A 133 14.79 13.91 -14.73
N LEU A 134 15.97 13.28 -14.62
CA LEU A 134 17.25 13.96 -14.40
C LEU A 134 18.12 14.01 -15.67
N ASP A 135 17.92 13.08 -16.60
CA ASP A 135 18.71 12.96 -17.82
C ASP A 135 17.77 12.67 -18.99
N SER A 136 17.58 13.65 -19.87
CA SER A 136 16.66 13.53 -20.99
C SER A 136 17.08 12.47 -22.02
N ASN A 137 18.34 12.00 -22.01
CA ASN A 137 18.84 11.03 -22.98
C ASN A 137 18.79 9.59 -22.46
N ARG A 138 18.42 9.39 -21.19
CA ARG A 138 18.36 8.08 -20.55
C ARG A 138 16.95 7.72 -20.12
N PHE A 139 16.70 6.42 -20.05
CA PHE A 139 15.47 5.81 -19.55
C PHE A 139 15.75 5.06 -18.26
N VAL A 140 14.78 5.08 -17.37
CA VAL A 140 14.77 4.24 -16.17
C VAL A 140 13.99 2.98 -16.51
N MET A 141 14.63 1.82 -16.41
CA MET A 141 13.98 0.52 -16.46
C MET A 141 14.04 -0.12 -15.08
N GLY A 142 12.92 -0.64 -14.59
CA GLY A 142 12.89 -1.29 -13.29
C GLY A 142 11.79 -2.32 -13.14
N LEU A 143 11.75 -2.94 -11.98
CA LEU A 143 10.71 -3.88 -11.58
C LEU A 143 9.82 -3.28 -10.50
N VAL A 144 8.53 -3.53 -10.65
CA VAL A 144 7.51 -3.28 -9.65
C VAL A 144 6.77 -4.58 -9.39
N TYR A 145 6.46 -4.86 -8.14
CA TYR A 145 5.59 -5.94 -7.73
C TYR A 145 4.27 -5.34 -7.26
N VAL A 146 3.19 -5.72 -7.93
CA VAL A 146 1.82 -5.33 -7.60
C VAL A 146 1.17 -6.46 -6.82
N PHE A 147 0.56 -6.12 -5.68
CA PHE A 147 -0.01 -7.09 -4.75
C PHE A 147 -1.25 -6.52 -4.06
N ARG A 148 -1.99 -7.41 -3.40
CA ARG A 148 -3.23 -7.09 -2.69
C ARG A 148 -3.00 -7.32 -1.21
N ALA A 149 -3.48 -6.41 -0.39
CA ALA A 149 -3.54 -6.57 1.05
C ALA A 149 -4.85 -5.94 1.51
N ASP A 150 -5.61 -6.68 2.33
CA ASP A 150 -6.89 -6.23 2.89
C ASP A 150 -7.89 -5.73 1.81
N GLY A 151 -7.90 -6.39 0.66
CA GLY A 151 -8.77 -6.04 -0.48
C GLY A 151 -8.31 -4.83 -1.31
N LEU A 152 -7.24 -4.14 -0.92
CA LEU A 152 -6.70 -2.96 -1.61
C LEU A 152 -5.50 -3.31 -2.48
N CYS A 153 -5.24 -2.50 -3.51
CA CYS A 153 -4.15 -2.71 -4.46
C CYS A 153 -2.96 -1.81 -4.14
N PHE A 154 -1.78 -2.43 -4.09
CA PHE A 154 -0.53 -1.77 -3.77
C PHE A 154 0.56 -2.16 -4.76
N LEU A 155 1.56 -1.30 -4.85
CA LEU A 155 2.77 -1.59 -5.57
C LEU A 155 4.01 -1.38 -4.70
N ARG A 156 5.06 -2.12 -5.01
CA ARG A 156 6.37 -2.04 -4.38
C ARG A 156 7.44 -2.15 -5.44
N GLY A 157 8.49 -1.34 -5.35
CA GLY A 157 9.65 -1.47 -6.21
C GLY A 157 10.88 -0.86 -5.57
N PHE A 158 11.97 -0.83 -6.34
CA PHE A 158 13.25 -0.29 -5.88
C PHE A 158 13.83 0.64 -6.94
N GLU A 159 14.30 1.80 -6.51
CA GLU A 159 15.05 2.71 -7.39
C GLU A 159 16.29 2.03 -7.97
N ALA A 160 16.75 2.45 -9.15
CA ALA A 160 17.99 1.94 -9.72
C ALA A 160 19.19 2.32 -8.83
N ARG A 161 20.12 1.38 -8.57
CA ARG A 161 21.30 1.65 -7.74
C ARG A 161 22.13 2.81 -8.28
N GLU A 162 22.30 2.88 -9.61
CA GLU A 162 22.99 3.97 -10.29
C GLU A 162 22.30 5.32 -10.05
N ALA A 163 20.97 5.36 -10.14
CA ALA A 163 20.19 6.57 -9.89
C ALA A 163 20.28 7.06 -8.43
N MET A 164 20.44 6.15 -7.46
CA MET A 164 20.72 6.53 -6.07
C MET A 164 22.13 7.12 -5.94
N ARG A 165 23.12 6.44 -6.52
CA ARG A 165 24.53 6.87 -6.46
C ARG A 165 24.75 8.22 -7.13
N SER A 166 24.09 8.48 -8.27
CA SER A 166 24.19 9.77 -8.97
C SER A 166 23.61 10.94 -8.16
N GLN A 167 22.76 10.66 -7.17
CA GLN A 167 22.20 11.64 -6.23
C GLN A 167 22.93 11.62 -4.87
N GLY A 168 24.04 10.88 -4.73
CA GLY A 168 24.78 10.74 -3.47
C GLY A 168 24.03 9.98 -2.38
N LEU A 169 22.99 9.22 -2.74
CA LEU A 169 22.15 8.49 -1.79
C LEU A 169 22.62 7.03 -1.59
N PRO A 170 22.40 6.44 -0.39
CA PRO A 170 22.64 5.03 -0.14
C PRO A 170 21.88 4.12 -1.13
N ALA A 171 22.57 3.10 -1.62
CA ALA A 171 22.01 2.13 -2.57
C ALA A 171 21.58 0.80 -1.91
N ASP A 172 21.39 0.81 -0.59
CA ASP A 172 20.85 -0.34 0.14
C ASP A 172 19.35 -0.53 -0.15
N PRO A 173 18.80 -1.72 0.10
CA PRO A 173 17.40 -2.02 -0.19
C PRO A 173 16.40 -1.13 0.56
N CYS A 174 16.68 -0.74 1.81
CA CYS A 174 15.73 0.03 2.62
C CYS A 174 15.52 1.43 2.05
N THR A 175 16.61 2.12 1.69
CA THR A 175 16.56 3.47 1.13
C THR A 175 16.03 3.50 -0.32
N ARG A 176 16.24 2.43 -1.07
CA ARG A 176 15.76 2.29 -2.46
C ARG A 176 14.30 1.92 -2.58
N GLU A 177 13.73 1.29 -1.56
CA GLU A 177 12.34 0.81 -1.59
C GLU A 177 11.38 1.99 -1.75
N PHE A 178 10.50 1.87 -2.73
CA PHE A 178 9.30 2.69 -2.85
C PHE A 178 8.06 1.82 -2.78
N ARG A 179 6.98 2.40 -2.29
CA ARG A 179 5.65 1.79 -2.27
C ARG A 179 4.62 2.77 -2.78
N GLY A 180 3.51 2.26 -3.28
CA GLY A 180 2.39 3.09 -3.68
C GLY A 180 1.05 2.43 -3.45
N ALA A 181 0.05 3.27 -3.23
CA ALA A 181 -1.35 2.90 -3.23
C ALA A 181 -1.90 3.08 -4.65
N VAL A 182 -2.64 2.09 -5.14
CA VAL A 182 -3.23 2.09 -6.48
C VAL A 182 -4.73 2.28 -6.36
N LEU A 183 -5.28 3.25 -7.09
CA LEU A 183 -6.69 3.60 -7.11
C LEU A 183 -7.26 3.33 -8.50
N PRO A 184 -8.51 2.89 -8.63
CA PRO A 184 -9.14 2.78 -9.94
C PRO A 184 -9.38 4.18 -10.52
N GLN A 185 -9.37 4.25 -11.84
CA GLN A 185 -9.72 5.42 -12.64
C GLN A 185 -10.74 5.00 -13.70
N GLU A 186 -11.35 5.97 -14.38
CA GLU A 186 -12.32 5.69 -15.45
C GLU A 186 -11.71 4.75 -16.50
N ASP A 187 -10.52 5.10 -17.01
CA ASP A 187 -9.77 4.36 -18.01
C ASP A 187 -8.46 3.78 -17.44
N GLY A 188 -8.55 2.96 -16.38
CA GLY A 188 -7.41 2.23 -15.84
C GLY A 188 -7.18 2.50 -14.36
N VAL A 189 -5.93 2.81 -13.99
CA VAL A 189 -5.52 3.01 -12.59
C VAL A 189 -4.64 4.23 -12.42
N SER A 190 -4.67 4.81 -11.22
CA SER A 190 -3.67 5.75 -10.76
C SER A 190 -2.88 5.17 -9.59
N ALA A 191 -1.65 5.63 -9.41
CA ALA A 191 -0.82 5.23 -8.28
C ALA A 191 -0.06 6.41 -7.68
N LEU A 192 -0.24 6.61 -6.38
CA LEU A 192 0.58 7.54 -5.60
C LEU A 192 1.75 6.77 -5.00
N VAL A 193 2.97 7.06 -5.44
CA VAL A 193 4.17 6.28 -5.12
C VAL A 193 5.21 7.15 -4.41
N SER A 194 5.74 6.68 -3.28
CA SER A 194 6.76 7.37 -2.49
C SER A 194 7.80 6.40 -1.92
N ARG A 195 8.99 6.93 -1.65
CA ARG A 195 10.04 6.24 -0.88
C ARG A 195 9.82 6.45 0.61
N ARG A 196 10.41 5.58 1.42
CA ARG A 196 10.39 5.72 2.88
C ARG A 196 11.00 7.06 3.30
N GLY A 197 10.25 7.86 4.06
CA GLY A 197 10.71 9.16 4.56
C GLY A 197 10.87 10.25 3.50
N ALA A 198 10.46 10.01 2.24
CA ALA A 198 10.53 11.02 1.22
C ALA A 198 9.42 12.07 1.41
N THR A 199 9.80 13.34 1.30
CA THR A 199 8.86 14.48 1.24
C THR A 199 8.17 14.59 -0.12
N THR A 200 8.61 13.82 -1.11
CA THR A 200 8.12 13.84 -2.48
C THR A 200 7.46 12.52 -2.82
N ALA A 201 6.36 12.60 -3.55
CA ALA A 201 5.69 11.44 -4.15
C ALA A 201 5.58 11.65 -5.66
N THR A 202 5.32 10.58 -6.39
CA THR A 202 4.94 10.65 -7.80
C THR A 202 3.50 10.25 -7.94
N TYR A 203 2.77 10.97 -8.80
CA TYR A 203 1.48 10.53 -9.27
C TYR A 203 1.68 9.79 -10.59
N ASN A 204 0.99 8.68 -10.78
CA ASN A 204 1.11 7.85 -11.96
C ASN A 204 -0.29 7.54 -12.46
N PHE A 205 -0.49 7.59 -13.77
CA PHE A 205 -1.69 7.10 -14.44
C PHE A 205 -1.28 6.02 -15.44
N LEU A 206 -2.08 4.95 -15.52
CA LEU A 206 -1.84 3.81 -16.39
C LEU A 206 -3.18 3.30 -16.92
N SER A 207 -3.34 3.32 -18.24
CA SER A 207 -4.44 2.69 -18.97
C SER A 207 -3.94 1.45 -19.70
N ARG A 208 -4.79 0.44 -19.81
CA ARG A 208 -4.48 -0.84 -20.45
C ARG A 208 -4.46 -0.67 -21.96
N VAL A 209 -3.41 -1.15 -22.63
CA VAL A 209 -3.35 -1.15 -24.09
C VAL A 209 -3.92 -2.48 -24.62
N PRO A 210 -5.03 -2.45 -25.38
CA PRO A 210 -5.60 -3.65 -25.99
C PRO A 210 -4.65 -4.17 -27.07
N THR A 211 -3.88 -5.20 -26.73
CA THR A 211 -2.86 -5.85 -27.57
C THR A 211 -2.96 -7.37 -27.48
N PHE A 212 -2.26 -8.10 -28.35
CA PHE A 212 -2.36 -9.57 -28.50
C PHE A 212 -2.22 -10.36 -27.18
N GLU A 213 -1.35 -9.93 -26.26
CA GLU A 213 -1.21 -10.56 -24.93
C GLU A 213 -1.91 -9.79 -23.80
N ASN A 214 -2.47 -8.61 -24.08
CA ASN A 214 -3.14 -7.72 -23.13
C ASN A 214 -2.35 -7.54 -21.81
N ASN A 215 -1.03 -7.37 -21.94
CA ASN A 215 -0.08 -7.31 -20.82
C ASN A 215 0.68 -5.98 -20.75
N TYR A 216 0.21 -4.95 -21.46
CA TYR A 216 0.80 -3.61 -21.46
C TYR A 216 -0.16 -2.57 -20.92
N TRP A 217 0.39 -1.66 -20.12
CA TRP A 217 -0.27 -0.45 -19.67
C TRP A 217 0.60 0.75 -20.01
N VAL A 218 -0.02 1.82 -20.45
CA VAL A 218 0.65 3.06 -20.85
C VAL A 218 -0.04 4.21 -20.15
N GLY A 219 0.74 5.20 -19.79
CA GLY A 219 0.22 6.47 -19.31
C GLY A 219 1.38 7.38 -18.99
N TYR A 220 1.29 8.05 -17.85
CA TYR A 220 2.25 9.07 -17.49
C TYR A 220 2.57 9.04 -16.00
N THR A 221 3.71 9.61 -15.65
CA THR A 221 4.13 9.89 -14.29
C THR A 221 4.41 11.36 -14.13
N SER A 222 3.99 11.93 -13.01
CA SER A 222 4.21 13.33 -12.69
C SER A 222 4.80 13.52 -11.29
N ARG A 223 5.61 14.57 -11.16
CA ARG A 223 6.21 15.03 -9.91
C ARG A 223 5.52 16.34 -9.49
N PRO A 224 4.76 16.36 -8.38
CA PRO A 224 4.12 17.57 -7.85
C PRO A 224 5.17 18.44 -7.13
N LEU A 225 6.13 18.95 -7.91
CA LEU A 225 7.18 19.86 -7.46
C LEU A 225 6.92 21.25 -8.07
N ARG A 226 7.40 22.29 -7.36
CA ARG A 226 7.42 23.66 -7.89
C ARG A 226 8.06 23.66 -9.28
N GLU A 227 7.49 24.45 -10.17
CA GLU A 227 8.06 24.67 -11.49
C GLU A 227 9.50 25.17 -11.37
N ASN A 228 10.42 24.49 -12.04
CA ASN A 228 11.80 24.92 -12.21
C ASN A 228 12.19 24.67 -13.67
N VAL A 229 12.88 25.63 -14.27
CA VAL A 229 13.15 25.76 -15.71
C VAL A 229 13.90 24.54 -16.29
N ALA A 230 14.62 23.78 -15.45
CA ALA A 230 15.49 22.68 -15.89
C ALA A 230 14.90 21.27 -15.74
N GLY A 231 13.81 21.08 -14.99
CA GLY A 231 13.36 19.76 -14.56
C GLY A 231 12.11 19.28 -15.31
N ARG A 232 12.20 18.13 -15.99
CA ARG A 232 11.00 17.45 -16.47
C ARG A 232 10.18 16.97 -15.27
N ARG A 233 8.89 17.33 -15.24
CA ARG A 233 7.96 16.94 -14.16
C ARG A 233 6.87 15.99 -14.63
N PHE A 234 6.82 15.67 -15.91
CA PHE A 234 5.81 14.84 -16.54
C PHE A 234 6.47 13.98 -17.61
N GLU A 235 6.28 12.67 -17.57
CA GLU A 235 6.88 11.74 -18.53
C GLU A 235 5.94 10.58 -18.84
N ARG A 236 5.95 10.11 -20.09
CA ARG A 236 5.27 8.86 -20.47
C ARG A 236 5.93 7.68 -19.77
N GLN A 237 5.13 6.69 -19.43
CA GLN A 237 5.61 5.44 -18.87
C GLN A 237 4.85 4.24 -19.41
N VAL A 238 5.55 3.11 -19.46
CA VAL A 238 5.03 1.82 -19.92
C VAL A 238 5.24 0.80 -18.83
N TYR A 239 4.21 -0.01 -18.56
CA TYR A 239 4.22 -1.13 -17.64
C TYR A 239 3.90 -2.39 -18.42
N GLU A 240 4.76 -3.41 -18.31
CA GLU A 240 4.57 -4.72 -18.90
C GLU A 240 4.39 -5.77 -17.80
N HIS A 241 3.26 -6.46 -17.80
CA HIS A 241 2.99 -7.52 -16.85
C HIS A 241 3.76 -8.80 -17.20
N LEU A 242 4.64 -9.20 -16.29
CA LEU A 242 5.45 -10.42 -16.38
C LEU A 242 4.82 -11.58 -15.59
N GLY A 243 3.77 -11.31 -14.82
CA GLY A 243 3.13 -12.26 -13.92
C GLY A 243 4.09 -12.71 -12.80
N ARG A 244 4.13 -14.02 -12.54
CA ARG A 244 5.00 -14.64 -11.51
C ARG A 244 6.08 -15.56 -12.11
N LYS A 245 6.25 -15.55 -13.43
CA LYS A 245 7.18 -16.44 -14.14
C LYS A 245 8.63 -16.05 -13.82
N THR A 246 9.29 -16.84 -12.97
CA THR A 246 10.61 -16.52 -12.41
C THR A 246 11.67 -16.21 -13.47
N GLY A 247 11.68 -16.92 -14.61
CA GLY A 247 12.61 -16.66 -15.70
C GLY A 247 12.50 -15.25 -16.28
N LYS A 248 11.29 -14.84 -16.70
CA LYS A 248 11.02 -13.49 -17.23
C LYS A 248 11.35 -12.41 -16.20
N VAL A 249 10.97 -12.63 -14.93
CA VAL A 249 11.22 -11.68 -13.83
C VAL A 249 12.72 -11.50 -13.59
N LEU A 250 13.50 -12.59 -13.51
CA LEU A 250 14.94 -12.51 -13.30
C LEU A 250 15.67 -11.88 -14.48
N ALA A 251 15.22 -12.11 -15.72
CA ALA A 251 15.78 -11.44 -16.89
C ALA A 251 15.53 -9.92 -16.83
N ALA A 252 14.30 -9.51 -16.58
CA ALA A 252 13.94 -8.09 -16.42
C ALA A 252 14.68 -7.42 -15.25
N ALA A 253 14.90 -8.14 -14.15
CA ALA A 253 15.66 -7.65 -13.00
C ALA A 253 17.12 -7.34 -13.35
N ARG A 254 17.76 -8.20 -14.15
CA ARG A 254 19.16 -8.00 -14.58
C ARG A 254 19.30 -6.84 -15.54
N ALA A 255 18.27 -6.56 -16.34
CA ALA A 255 18.22 -5.43 -17.27
C ALA A 255 17.77 -4.10 -16.61
N SER A 256 17.43 -4.11 -15.32
CA SER A 256 16.98 -2.91 -14.60
C SER A 256 18.13 -1.94 -14.35
N GLY A 257 17.90 -0.64 -14.57
CA GLY A 257 18.92 0.39 -14.45
C GLY A 257 18.58 1.64 -15.28
N LEU A 258 19.60 2.49 -15.46
CA LEU A 258 19.55 3.54 -16.47
C LEU A 258 20.00 2.96 -17.81
N VAL A 259 19.19 3.12 -18.85
CA VAL A 259 19.42 2.55 -20.19
C VAL A 259 19.27 3.60 -21.28
N SER A 260 19.93 3.38 -22.42
CA SER A 260 19.75 4.23 -23.62
C SER A 260 18.45 3.89 -24.36
N ALA A 261 17.98 4.81 -25.21
CA ALA A 261 16.80 4.57 -26.05
C ALA A 261 16.92 3.33 -26.95
N ASP A 262 18.13 3.05 -27.45
CA ASP A 262 18.40 1.91 -28.35
C ASP A 262 18.46 0.58 -27.61
N SER A 263 18.61 0.60 -26.28
CA SER A 263 18.54 -0.60 -25.44
C SER A 263 17.10 -0.99 -25.08
N LEU A 264 16.12 -0.17 -25.43
CA LEU A 264 14.70 -0.46 -25.18
C LEU A 264 14.19 -1.51 -26.16
N MET A 265 13.23 -2.31 -25.71
CA MET A 265 12.49 -3.16 -26.63
C MET A 265 11.75 -2.27 -27.65
N PRO A 266 11.69 -2.66 -28.94
CA PRO A 266 11.05 -1.84 -29.98
C PRO A 266 9.63 -1.41 -29.60
N TYR A 267 8.87 -2.32 -28.99
CA TYR A 267 7.51 -2.04 -28.57
C TYR A 267 7.43 -1.05 -27.39
N HIS A 268 8.36 -1.10 -26.42
CA HIS A 268 8.44 -0.07 -25.38
C HIS A 268 8.75 1.30 -25.96
N ARG A 269 9.68 1.38 -26.92
CA ARG A 269 10.04 2.63 -27.58
C ARG A 269 8.85 3.20 -28.36
N GLN A 270 8.10 2.34 -29.05
CA GLN A 270 6.87 2.73 -29.74
C GLN A 270 5.84 3.32 -28.78
N LEU A 271 5.58 2.67 -27.64
CA LEU A 271 4.59 3.14 -26.66
C LEU A 271 5.04 4.38 -25.88
N LEU A 272 6.35 4.57 -25.68
CA LEU A 272 6.90 5.74 -24.99
C LEU A 272 6.92 6.99 -25.85
N GLU A 273 6.86 6.85 -27.18
CA GLU A 273 6.93 7.94 -28.15
C GLU A 273 7.95 9.03 -27.76
N PRO A 274 9.23 8.67 -27.59
CA PRO A 274 10.21 9.51 -26.91
C PRO A 274 10.38 10.89 -27.55
N ASP A 275 10.20 10.96 -28.87
CA ASP A 275 10.47 12.16 -29.67
C ASP A 275 9.21 13.02 -29.88
N LYS A 276 8.05 12.57 -29.37
CA LYS A 276 6.80 13.34 -29.44
C LYS A 276 6.55 14.08 -28.13
N PRO A 277 6.10 15.36 -28.17
CA PRO A 277 5.69 16.07 -26.98
C PRO A 277 4.53 15.35 -26.29
N ILE A 278 4.40 15.58 -24.99
CA ILE A 278 3.27 15.08 -24.21
C ILE A 278 2.23 16.20 -24.18
N SER A 279 1.03 15.91 -24.69
CA SER A 279 -0.13 16.81 -24.74
C SER A 279 -0.95 16.73 -23.47
#